data_AF-A0A536QB37-F1
#
_entry.id   AF-A0A536QB37-F1
#
_cell.length_a   1.000
_cell.length_b   1.000
_cell.length_c   1.000
_cell.angle_alpha   90.00
_cell.angle_beta   90.00
_cell.angle_gamma   90.00
#
_symmetry.space_group_name_H-M   'P 1'
#
loop_
_entity.id
_entity.type
_entity.pdbx_description
1 polymer ?
#
loop_
_entity_poly.entity_id
_entity_poly.type
_entity_poly.pdbx_seq_one_letter_code
_entity_poly.pdbx_strand_id
1 'polypeptide(L)'
;MPFDPQHFVDRFFQPFNSESRFYWPALIAIVLALIANIVWFNWHTRNAAPPELSVRPWAFYTNVIFLIWLAVLLRASAPFWAFGVSVAANIAVLAYLYWFYLPPREGAWERERRRQAYFPKAGRRKKRRR
;
A
#
# COMPACT_ATOMS: atom_id res chain seq x y z
N MET A 1 37.91 3.95 8.78
CA MET A 1 37.34 4.34 10.10
C MET A 1 36.74 3.09 10.71
N PRO A 2 37.09 2.71 11.95
CA PRO A 2 36.46 1.57 12.61
C PRO A 2 34.97 1.86 12.80
N PHE A 3 34.14 0.83 12.59
CA PHE A 3 32.69 0.90 12.79
C PHE A 3 32.42 1.10 14.28
N ASP A 4 31.86 2.26 14.66
CA ASP A 4 31.49 2.56 16.04
C ASP A 4 29.97 2.38 16.21
N PRO A 5 29.51 1.30 16.86
CA PRO A 5 28.08 1.03 17.07
C PRO A 5 27.40 2.12 17.90
N GLN A 6 28.16 2.80 18.77
CA GLN A 6 27.61 3.81 19.67
C GLN A 6 27.15 5.04 18.89
N HIS A 7 27.92 5.43 17.87
CA HIS A 7 27.55 6.50 16.95
C HIS A 7 26.23 6.23 16.20
N PHE A 8 25.90 4.96 15.91
CA PHE A 8 24.63 4.60 15.29
C PHE A 8 23.45 4.74 16.27
N VAL A 9 23.64 4.31 17.52
CA VAL A 9 22.63 4.43 18.57
C VAL A 9 22.31 5.90 18.83
N ASP A 10 23.33 6.74 18.99
CA ASP A 10 23.12 8.17 19.23
C ASP A 10 22.36 8.84 18.08
N ARG A 11 22.71 8.50 16.84
CA ARG A 11 22.05 9.02 15.64
C ARG A 11 20.61 8.54 15.48
N PHE A 12 20.27 7.39 16.07
CA PHE A 12 18.91 6.83 16.05
C PHE A 12 17.93 7.64 16.90
N PHE A 13 18.42 8.23 18.00
CA PHE A 13 17.62 9.07 18.91
C PHE A 13 17.66 10.57 18.57
N GLN A 14 18.63 11.01 17.76
CA GLN A 14 18.72 12.40 17.34
C GLN A 14 17.61 12.80 16.35
N PRO A 15 17.15 14.07 16.38
CA PRO A 15 16.21 14.62 15.41
C PRO A 15 16.75 14.52 13.97
N PHE A 16 15.86 14.30 13.00
CA PHE A 16 16.27 14.22 11.61
C PHE A 16 16.68 15.61 11.09
N ASN A 17 17.94 15.74 10.66
CA ASN A 17 18.45 17.00 10.12
C ASN A 17 17.92 17.22 8.68
N SER A 18 17.17 18.30 8.45
CA SER A 18 16.65 18.68 7.12
C SER A 18 17.74 19.10 6.13
N GLU A 19 18.89 19.56 6.61
CA GLU A 19 20.08 19.87 5.79
C GLU A 19 20.92 18.62 5.47
N SER A 20 20.52 17.47 6.01
CA SER A 20 21.15 16.19 5.71
C SER A 20 21.03 15.89 4.22
N ARG A 21 22.14 15.40 3.64
CA ARG A 21 22.16 14.81 2.28
C ARG A 21 21.12 13.70 2.06
N PHE A 22 20.55 13.15 3.14
CA PHE A 22 19.54 12.11 3.11
C PHE A 22 18.09 12.64 3.02
N TYR A 23 17.85 13.93 3.23
CA TYR A 23 16.50 14.52 3.18
C TYR A 23 15.88 14.43 1.78
N TRP A 24 16.59 14.90 0.75
CA TRP A 24 16.12 14.87 -0.64
C TRP A 24 15.87 13.45 -1.15
N PRO A 25 16.79 12.47 -0.95
CA PRO A 25 16.52 11.07 -1.26
C PRO A 25 15.28 10.51 -0.55
N ALA A 26 15.05 10.83 0.73
CA ALA A 26 13.88 10.37 1.46
C ALA A 26 12.57 10.93 0.89
N LEU A 27 12.56 12.22 0.53
CA LEU A 27 11.39 12.86 -0.08
C LEU A 27 11.08 12.25 -1.46
N ILE A 28 12.10 12.03 -2.29
CA ILE A 28 11.95 11.34 -3.58
C ILE A 28 11.41 9.93 -3.37
N ALA A 29 11.89 9.19 -2.36
CA ALA A 29 11.39 7.86 -2.05
C ALA A 29 9.90 7.86 -1.67
N ILE A 30 9.42 8.84 -0.90
CA ILE A 30 8.00 8.98 -0.57
C ILE A 30 7.16 9.22 -1.84
N VAL A 31 7.63 10.08 -2.74
CA VAL A 31 6.93 10.35 -4.01
C VAL A 31 6.89 9.11 -4.89
N LEU A 32 8.01 8.40 -5.02
CA LEU A 32 8.07 7.15 -5.78
C LEU A 32 7.17 6.08 -5.16
N ALA A 33 7.12 5.97 -3.84
CA ALA A 33 6.23 5.05 -3.14
C ALA A 33 4.75 5.39 -3.39
N LEU A 34 4.39 6.67 -3.44
CA LEU A 34 3.03 7.09 -3.79
C LEU A 34 2.67 6.67 -5.22
N ILE A 35 3.55 6.94 -6.18
CA ILE A 35 3.36 6.54 -7.58
C ILE A 35 3.22 5.02 -7.68
N ALA A 36 4.11 4.27 -7.02
CA ALA A 36 4.05 2.82 -6.99
C ALA A 36 2.72 2.30 -6.40
N ASN A 37 2.23 2.91 -5.32
CA ASN A 37 0.95 2.55 -4.71
C ASN A 37 -0.25 2.83 -5.66
N ILE A 38 -0.22 3.95 -6.40
CA ILE A 38 -1.23 4.30 -7.40
C ILE A 38 -1.21 3.31 -8.57
N VAL A 39 -0.02 3.00 -9.09
CA VAL A 39 0.16 2.05 -10.19
C VAL A 39 -0.30 0.66 -9.75
N TRP A 40 0.09 0.22 -8.55
CA TRP A 40 -0.33 -1.05 -7.96
C TRP A 40 -1.85 -1.15 -7.88
N PHE A 41 -2.50 -0.13 -7.32
CA PHE A 41 -3.95 -0.08 -7.19
C PHE A 41 -4.65 -0.14 -8.55
N ASN A 42 -4.23 0.67 -9.52
CA ASN A 42 -4.83 0.71 -10.86
C ASN A 42 -4.55 -0.53 -11.72
N TRP A 43 -3.39 -1.16 -11.55
CA TRP A 43 -3.08 -2.40 -12.25
C TRP A 43 -3.96 -3.55 -11.76
N HIS A 44 -4.12 -3.67 -10.44
CA HIS A 44 -4.87 -4.77 -9.83
C HIS A 44 -6.39 -4.62 -9.93
N THR A 45 -6.93 -3.40 -10.04
CA THR A 45 -8.38 -3.18 -10.23
C THR A 45 -8.87 -3.60 -11.61
N ARG A 46 -8.00 -3.69 -12.63
CA ARG A 46 -8.38 -4.14 -13.99
C ARG A 46 -8.88 -5.58 -14.06
N ASN A 47 -8.51 -6.43 -13.11
CA ASN A 47 -8.81 -7.87 -13.13
C ASN A 47 -9.60 -8.37 -11.90
N ALA A 48 -10.08 -7.47 -11.04
CA ALA A 48 -10.62 -7.79 -9.72
C ALA A 48 -12.14 -7.63 -9.59
N ALA A 49 -12.69 -8.14 -8.48
CA ALA A 49 -14.08 -7.97 -8.08
C ALA A 49 -14.48 -6.49 -7.97
N PRO A 50 -15.77 -6.14 -8.16
CA PRO A 50 -16.25 -4.77 -8.04
C PRO A 50 -15.84 -4.15 -6.69
N PRO A 51 -15.43 -2.87 -6.71
CA PRO A 51 -14.71 -2.21 -5.61
C PRO A 51 -15.50 -2.12 -4.31
N GLU A 52 -16.84 -2.14 -4.38
CA GLU A 52 -17.79 -2.00 -3.27
C GLU A 52 -17.66 -3.08 -2.18
N LEU A 53 -17.04 -4.23 -2.48
CA LEU A 53 -16.85 -5.36 -1.56
C LEU A 53 -15.39 -5.65 -1.20
N SER A 54 -14.46 -4.84 -1.69
CA SER A 54 -13.02 -5.14 -1.66
C SER A 54 -12.27 -4.40 -0.54
N VAL A 55 -11.28 -5.08 0.05
CA VAL A 55 -10.34 -4.54 1.07
C VAL A 55 -9.29 -3.63 0.45
N ARG A 56 -9.14 -3.71 -0.87
CA ARG A 56 -8.06 -3.08 -1.64
C ARG A 56 -8.12 -1.55 -1.62
N PRO A 57 -9.30 -0.89 -1.70
CA PRO A 57 -9.42 0.54 -1.45
C PRO A 57 -8.93 0.93 -0.06
N TRP A 58 -9.24 0.13 0.98
CA TRP A 58 -8.77 0.39 2.34
C TRP A 58 -7.24 0.32 2.44
N ALA A 59 -6.62 -0.75 1.91
CA ALA A 59 -5.15 -0.86 1.87
C ALA A 59 -4.50 0.31 1.10
N PHE A 60 -5.11 0.75 0.00
CA PHE A 60 -4.66 1.92 -0.75
C PHE A 60 -4.69 3.19 0.10
N TYR A 61 -5.82 3.49 0.76
CA TYR A 61 -5.95 4.68 1.61
C TYR A 61 -5.04 4.61 2.83
N THR A 62 -4.87 3.44 3.46
CA THR A 62 -3.91 3.25 4.57
C THR A 62 -2.49 3.61 4.13
N ASN A 63 -2.08 3.21 2.92
CA ASN A 63 -0.77 3.58 2.38
C ASN A 63 -0.66 5.07 2.06
N VAL A 64 -1.71 5.69 1.51
CA VAL A 64 -1.70 7.15 1.24
C VAL A 64 -1.58 7.94 2.55
N ILE A 65 -2.38 7.61 3.56
CA ILE A 65 -2.32 8.25 4.89
C ILE A 65 -0.95 8.06 5.51
N PHE A 66 -0.37 6.85 5.40
CA PHE A 66 0.96 6.56 5.89
C PHE A 66 2.05 7.39 5.19
N LEU A 67 1.98 7.57 3.87
CA LEU A 67 2.94 8.40 3.14
C LEU A 67 2.83 9.88 3.53
N ILE A 68 1.61 10.38 3.74
CA ILE A 68 1.38 11.73 4.28
C ILE A 68 2.00 11.83 5.68
N TRP A 69 1.79 10.84 6.53
CA TRP A 69 2.38 10.78 7.87
C TRP A 69 3.92 10.81 7.83
N LEU A 70 4.56 10.04 6.95
CA LEU A 70 6.02 10.09 6.77
C LEU A 70 6.51 11.47 6.32
N ALA A 71 5.77 12.14 5.42
CA ALA A 71 6.10 13.50 5.00
C ALA A 71 5.98 14.50 6.16
N VAL A 72 4.98 14.34 7.04
CA VAL A 72 4.82 15.13 8.27
C VAL A 72 6.00 14.90 9.20
N LEU A 73 6.42 13.65 9.44
CA LEU A 73 7.58 13.33 10.28
C LEU A 73 8.87 13.95 9.73
N LEU A 74 9.08 13.90 8.40
CA LEU A 74 10.23 14.55 7.76
C LEU A 74 10.21 16.07 7.97
N ARG A 75 9.04 16.70 7.80
CA ARG A 75 8.89 18.14 7.99
C ARG A 75 9.06 18.57 9.44
N ALA A 76 8.63 17.73 10.38
CA ALA A 76 8.77 17.95 11.82
C ALA A 76 10.16 17.63 12.37
N SER A 77 11.11 17.22 11.50
CA SER A 77 12.46 16.79 11.90
C SER A 77 12.43 15.71 13.00
N ALA A 78 11.42 14.83 12.93
CA ALA A 78 11.21 13.79 13.94
C ALA A 78 12.44 12.86 14.05
N PRO A 79 12.71 12.28 15.23
CA PRO A 79 13.84 11.37 15.39
C PRO A 79 13.66 10.11 14.53
N PHE A 80 14.78 9.51 14.12
CA PHE A 80 14.77 8.41 13.15
C PHE A 80 13.93 7.20 13.60
N TRP A 81 13.92 6.90 14.90
CA TRP A 81 13.11 5.81 15.46
C TRP A 81 11.60 5.95 15.16
N ALA A 82 11.08 7.18 15.07
CA ALA A 82 9.67 7.43 14.78
C ALA A 82 9.28 6.95 13.37
N PHE A 83 10.20 7.03 12.41
CA PHE A 83 10.01 6.47 11.07
C PHE A 83 9.94 4.95 11.12
N GLY A 84 10.86 4.31 11.84
CA GLY A 84 10.89 2.85 12.01
C GLY A 84 9.60 2.31 12.64
N VAL A 85 9.13 2.94 13.72
CA VAL A 85 7.86 2.59 14.38
C VAL A 85 6.68 2.78 13.44
N SER A 86 6.66 3.88 12.68
CA SER A 86 5.56 4.16 11.73
C SER A 86 5.49 3.13 10.61
N VAL A 87 6.65 2.71 10.07
CA VAL A 87 6.73 1.63 9.06
C VAL A 87 6.21 0.32 9.64
N ALA A 88 6.67 -0.06 10.83
CA ALA A 88 6.21 -1.29 11.49
C ALA A 88 4.70 -1.28 11.75
N ALA A 89 4.15 -0.14 12.19
CA ALA A 89 2.72 0.03 12.40
C ALA A 89 1.92 -0.09 11.10
N ASN A 90 2.38 0.54 10.01
CA ASN A 90 1.73 0.41 8.71
C ASN A 90 1.71 -1.04 8.21
N ILE A 91 2.84 -1.74 8.31
CA ILE A 91 2.93 -3.17 7.95
C ILE A 91 1.95 -4.00 8.79
N ALA A 92 1.87 -3.75 10.09
CA ALA A 92 0.95 -4.46 10.98
C ALA A 92 -0.52 -4.21 10.59
N VAL A 93 -0.90 -2.97 10.28
CA VAL A 93 -2.26 -2.63 9.84
C VAL A 93 -2.60 -3.29 8.51
N LEU A 94 -1.67 -3.26 7.54
CA LEU A 94 -1.86 -3.95 6.27
C LEU A 94 -2.00 -5.47 6.50
N ALA A 95 -1.08 -6.08 7.25
CA ALA A 95 -1.13 -7.50 7.57
C ALA A 95 -2.46 -7.89 8.23
N TYR A 96 -2.96 -7.08 9.16
CA TYR A 96 -4.26 -7.28 9.78
C TYR A 96 -5.41 -7.17 8.76
N LEU A 97 -5.43 -6.14 7.91
CA LEU A 97 -6.43 -5.98 6.85
C LEU A 97 -6.45 -7.18 5.90
N TYR A 98 -5.27 -7.63 5.46
CA TYR A 98 -5.11 -8.77 4.57
C TYR A 98 -5.49 -10.10 5.26
N TRP A 99 -5.10 -10.33 6.51
CA TRP A 99 -5.43 -11.56 7.21
C TRP A 99 -6.93 -11.68 7.47
N PHE A 100 -7.56 -10.63 7.97
CA PHE A 100 -8.95 -10.72 8.43
C PHE A 100 -9.96 -10.66 7.27
N TYR A 101 -9.68 -9.90 6.20
CA TYR A 101 -10.68 -9.60 5.19
C TYR A 101 -10.45 -10.25 3.81
N LEU A 102 -9.23 -10.68 3.45
CA LEU A 102 -8.95 -11.29 2.15
C LEU A 102 -9.42 -12.76 1.98
N PRO A 103 -9.22 -13.68 2.96
CA PRO A 103 -9.42 -15.11 2.73
C PRO A 103 -10.85 -15.52 2.34
N PRO A 104 -11.93 -14.95 2.92
CA PRO A 104 -13.29 -15.39 2.57
C PRO A 104 -13.80 -14.89 1.22
N ARG A 105 -13.30 -13.73 0.74
CA ARG A 105 -13.98 -12.94 -0.29
C ARG A 105 -13.38 -13.09 -1.69
N GLU A 106 -12.06 -13.20 -1.83
CA GLU A 106 -11.44 -13.43 -3.14
C GLU A 106 -11.78 -14.83 -3.68
N GLY A 107 -11.76 -15.84 -2.82
CA GLY A 107 -12.23 -17.19 -3.17
C GLY A 107 -13.74 -17.27 -3.45
N ALA A 108 -14.56 -16.39 -2.90
CA ALA A 108 -15.98 -16.28 -3.26
C ALA A 108 -16.15 -15.64 -4.66
N TRP A 109 -15.39 -14.60 -4.96
CA TRP A 109 -15.43 -13.94 -6.28
C TRP A 109 -14.90 -14.83 -7.41
N GLU A 110 -13.84 -15.61 -7.18
CA GLU A 110 -13.37 -16.58 -8.18
C GLU A 110 -14.44 -17.64 -8.50
N ARG A 111 -15.19 -18.10 -7.49
CA ARG A 111 -16.31 -19.02 -7.68
C ARG A 111 -17.44 -18.36 -8.49
N GLU A 112 -17.76 -17.09 -8.22
CA GLU A 112 -18.76 -16.34 -8.97
C GLU A 112 -18.32 -16.06 -10.41
N ARG A 113 -17.05 -15.72 -10.63
CA ARG A 113 -16.44 -15.53 -11.97
C ARG A 113 -16.48 -16.82 -12.79
N ARG A 114 -16.21 -17.98 -12.16
CA ARG A 114 -16.37 -19.29 -12.81
C ARG A 114 -17.84 -19.53 -13.19
N ARG A 115 -18.80 -19.22 -12.31
CA ARG A 115 -20.24 -19.33 -12.62
C ARG A 115 -20.66 -18.45 -13.80
N GLN A 116 -20.21 -17.21 -13.85
CA GLN A 116 -20.49 -16.28 -14.96
C GLN A 116 -19.95 -16.76 -16.32
N ALA A 117 -18.87 -17.55 -16.34
CA ALA A 117 -18.35 -18.14 -17.57
C ALA A 117 -19.32 -19.17 -18.20
N TYR A 118 -20.14 -19.83 -17.38
CA TYR A 118 -21.13 -20.80 -17.84
C TYR A 118 -22.49 -20.17 -18.20
N PHE A 119 -22.76 -18.93 -17.77
CA PHE A 119 -23.98 -18.23 -18.16
C PHE A 119 -23.86 -17.70 -19.60
N PRO A 120 -24.80 -18.05 -20.51
CA PRO A 120 -24.76 -17.56 -21.88
C PRO A 120 -25.00 -16.05 -21.90
N LYS A 121 -23.98 -15.29 -22.35
CA LYS A 121 -24.08 -13.83 -22.57
C LYS A 121 -25.28 -13.53 -23.47
N ALA A 122 -26.24 -12.76 -22.96
CA ALA A 122 -27.52 -12.45 -23.60
C ALA A 122 -27.39 -11.92 -25.06
N GLY A 123 -26.25 -11.30 -25.41
CA GLY A 123 -25.96 -10.82 -26.76
C GLY A 123 -25.81 -11.88 -27.85
N ARG A 124 -25.41 -13.13 -27.52
CA ARG A 124 -25.23 -14.18 -28.55
C ARG A 124 -26.53 -14.83 -29.02
N ARG A 125 -27.61 -14.77 -28.24
CA ARG A 125 -28.92 -15.34 -28.63
C ARG A 125 -29.62 -14.53 -29.72
N LYS A 126 -29.42 -13.20 -29.78
CA LYS A 126 -30.07 -12.33 -30.78
C LYS A 126 -29.53 -12.54 -32.20
N LYS A 127 -28.28 -13.00 -32.36
CA LYS A 127 -27.64 -13.20 -33.67
C LYS A 127 -27.98 -14.55 -34.33
N ARG A 128 -28.62 -15.47 -33.60
CA ARG A 128 -29.01 -16.81 -34.10
C ARG A 128 -30.50 -16.91 -34.44
N ARG A 129 -31.25 -15.81 -34.29
CA ARG A 129 -32.70 -15.70 -34.57
C ARG A 129 -33.04 -14.70 -35.69
N ARG A 130 -32.04 -14.22 -36.43
CA ARG A 130 -32.23 -13.45 -37.66
C ARG A 130 -31.52 -14.16 -38.78
#